data_AF-A0A5S6QPW5-F1
#
_entry.id   AF-A0A5S6QPW5-F1
#
_cell.length_a   1.000
_cell.length_b   1.000
_cell.length_c   1.000
_cell.angle_alpha   90.00
_cell.angle_beta   90.00
_cell.angle_gamma   90.00
#
_symmetry.space_group_name_H-M   'P 1'
#
loop_
_entity.id
_entity.type
_entity.pdbx_description
1 polymer ?
#
loop_
_entity_poly.entity_id
_entity_poly.type
_entity_poly.pdbx_seq_one_letter_code
_entity_poly.pdbx_strand_id
1 'polypeptide(L)'
;MAAQSNTDTDLEESNGPSCSNSVKNGELEDKLIRLVLYDFNQCDAKKCSGRKLVRLKAVACLRMSTRFGGITLTPTARCCLKPEDKEIIVKYGLAVVDCSWHQIGQTQFNKVKISHGRLLPYLVAANPVNYGKPFQLSCAEAFAAALYICGFKEQAKTLMGKFKWGHAFLSLNSDYLEEYSACGTVEQILAAQKRNMECQGDQEGPNRDFPPSSSDSD
;
A
#
# COMPACT_ATOMS: atom_id res chain seq x y z
N MET A 1 76.25 -12.79 43.99
CA MET A 1 75.60 -12.96 42.67
C MET A 1 74.23 -12.32 42.80
N ALA A 2 74.07 -11.08 42.33
CA ALA A 2 73.61 -10.78 40.97
C ALA A 2 72.26 -11.48 40.71
N ALA A 3 71.16 -10.82 40.36
CA ALA A 3 70.90 -9.43 40.05
C ALA A 3 69.37 -9.34 39.87
N GLN A 4 68.79 -8.18 40.22
CA GLN A 4 67.77 -7.46 39.43
C GLN A 4 66.39 -8.12 39.24
N SER A 5 65.25 -7.44 39.34
CA SER A 5 64.87 -6.06 39.65
C SER A 5 63.36 -5.97 39.33
N ASN A 6 62.62 -5.23 40.16
CA ASN A 6 61.61 -4.19 39.84
C ASN A 6 60.59 -4.46 38.71
N THR A 7 59.30 -4.12 38.75
CA THR A 7 58.53 -2.97 39.27
C THR A 7 57.06 -3.43 39.27
N ASP A 8 56.26 -3.25 40.31
CA ASP A 8 55.48 -2.06 40.66
C ASP A 8 54.32 -1.69 39.72
N THR A 9 53.15 -1.56 40.36
CA THR A 9 51.95 -0.74 40.04
C THR A 9 51.19 -0.95 38.72
N ASP A 10 49.88 -1.26 38.83
CA ASP A 10 48.84 -0.23 38.64
C ASP A 10 47.41 -0.72 38.95
N LEU A 11 46.60 0.24 39.40
CA LEU A 11 45.19 0.18 39.76
C LEU A 11 44.26 0.23 38.53
N GLU A 12 43.04 -0.28 38.74
CA GLU A 12 41.76 -0.01 38.04
C GLU A 12 41.69 0.03 36.49
N GLU A 13 40.86 -0.83 35.91
CA GLU A 13 39.66 -0.37 35.17
C GLU A 13 38.72 -1.54 34.79
N SER A 14 37.44 -1.24 34.89
CA SER A 14 36.30 -2.01 34.37
C SER A 14 36.44 -2.38 32.90
N ASN A 15 36.00 -3.58 32.51
CA ASN A 15 35.37 -3.83 31.21
C ASN A 15 34.62 -5.17 31.19
N GLY A 16 33.30 -5.11 31.03
CA GLY A 16 32.45 -6.27 30.83
C GLY A 16 32.68 -6.93 29.45
N PRO A 17 32.36 -8.22 29.28
CA PRO A 17 32.46 -8.84 27.97
C PRO A 17 31.23 -8.51 27.13
N SER A 18 31.42 -7.46 26.32
CA SER A 18 31.18 -7.44 24.86
C SER A 18 29.84 -7.97 24.34
N CYS A 19 29.01 -7.02 23.91
CA CYS A 19 27.99 -7.23 22.90
C CYS A 19 28.59 -7.84 21.63
N SER A 20 28.43 -9.14 21.43
CA SER A 20 28.35 -9.67 20.07
C SER A 20 26.95 -9.41 19.56
N ASN A 21 26.75 -8.24 18.95
CA ASN A 21 25.63 -7.93 18.06
C ASN A 21 25.67 -8.93 16.90
N SER A 22 25.08 -10.11 17.12
CA SER A 22 24.59 -10.91 16.02
C SER A 22 23.32 -10.23 15.54
N VAL A 23 23.50 -9.32 14.58
CA VAL A 23 22.41 -8.77 13.78
C VAL A 23 21.73 -9.96 13.13
N LYS A 24 20.64 -10.43 13.74
CA LYS A 24 19.72 -11.36 13.11
C LYS A 24 18.96 -10.58 12.03
N ASN A 25 19.56 -10.52 10.85
CA ASN A 25 18.83 -10.26 9.62
C ASN A 25 17.83 -11.41 9.45
N GLY A 26 16.58 -11.24 9.91
CA GLY A 26 15.55 -12.29 9.78
C GLY A 26 14.27 -12.19 10.61
N GLU A 27 13.94 -11.09 11.30
CA GLU A 27 12.71 -11.01 12.12
C GLU A 27 11.82 -9.79 11.79
N LEU A 28 11.70 -9.45 10.50
CA LEU A 28 10.69 -8.46 10.04
C LEU A 28 9.61 -9.08 9.15
N GLU A 29 9.40 -10.39 9.28
CA GLU A 29 8.29 -11.12 8.66
C GLU A 29 7.17 -11.34 9.68
N ASP A 30 5.94 -11.04 9.22
CA ASP A 30 4.63 -11.32 9.85
C ASP A 30 4.16 -10.51 11.06
N LYS A 31 4.56 -9.24 11.20
CA LYS A 31 3.76 -8.31 12.00
C LYS A 31 2.51 -7.88 11.21
N LEU A 32 1.34 -8.33 11.67
CA LEU A 32 0.05 -7.88 11.11
C LEU A 32 -0.11 -6.37 11.26
N ILE A 33 -0.23 -5.67 10.13
CA ILE A 33 -0.35 -4.22 10.10
C ILE A 33 -1.73 -3.79 10.56
N ARG A 34 -1.76 -2.79 11.45
CA ARG A 34 -2.99 -2.15 11.88
C ARG A 34 -3.60 -1.33 10.74
N LEU A 35 -4.83 -1.69 10.34
CA LEU A 35 -5.58 -0.99 9.30
C LEU A 35 -6.68 -0.11 9.91
N VAL A 36 -6.85 1.10 9.38
CA VAL A 36 -7.79 2.10 9.90
C VAL A 36 -8.58 2.80 8.80
N LEU A 37 -9.88 3.00 8.97
CA LEU A 37 -10.75 3.69 8.01
C LEU A 37 -11.22 5.02 8.58
N TYR A 38 -11.08 6.10 7.82
CA TYR A 38 -11.85 7.32 8.03
C TYR A 38 -13.14 7.24 7.21
N ASP A 39 -14.28 7.01 7.86
CA ASP A 39 -15.58 6.89 7.21
C ASP A 39 -16.34 8.24 7.21
N PHE A 40 -16.49 8.84 6.03
CA PHE A 40 -17.30 10.06 5.86
C PHE A 40 -18.81 9.81 5.81
N ASN A 41 -19.24 8.55 5.91
CA ASN A 41 -20.63 8.11 5.83
C ASN A 41 -21.35 8.46 4.51
N GLN A 42 -20.62 8.65 3.43
CA GLN A 42 -21.16 9.04 2.12
C GLN A 42 -21.55 7.85 1.23
N CYS A 43 -21.07 6.65 1.55
CA CYS A 43 -21.35 5.42 0.80
C CYS A 43 -22.44 4.59 1.48
N ASP A 44 -23.22 3.84 0.69
CA ASP A 44 -24.13 2.81 1.19
C ASP A 44 -23.36 1.77 2.02
N ALA A 45 -23.72 1.64 3.30
CA ALA A 45 -23.04 0.79 4.26
C ALA A 45 -23.03 -0.70 3.88
N LYS A 46 -24.01 -1.17 3.08
CA LYS A 46 -24.08 -2.57 2.63
C LYS A 46 -23.12 -2.85 1.48
N LYS A 47 -22.89 -1.85 0.61
CA LYS A 47 -22.07 -1.98 -0.60
C LYS A 47 -20.62 -1.51 -0.40
N CYS A 48 -20.37 -0.64 0.58
CA CYS A 48 -19.04 -0.12 0.85
C CYS A 48 -18.06 -1.23 1.28
N SER A 49 -16.97 -1.39 0.52
CA SER A 49 -15.91 -2.35 0.82
C SER A 49 -15.16 -2.00 2.11
N GLY A 50 -14.96 -0.71 2.39
CA GLY A 50 -14.37 -0.22 3.65
C GLY A 50 -15.21 -0.61 4.86
N ARG A 51 -16.52 -0.31 4.86
CA ARG A 51 -17.41 -0.70 5.96
C ARG A 51 -17.56 -2.22 6.09
N LYS A 52 -17.51 -2.97 4.98
CA LYS A 52 -17.46 -4.44 5.05
C LYS A 52 -16.22 -4.91 5.81
N LEU A 53 -15.05 -4.33 5.57
CA LEU A 53 -13.83 -4.67 6.32
C LEU A 53 -13.93 -4.34 7.82
N VAL A 54 -14.61 -3.23 8.15
CA VAL A 54 -14.91 -2.87 9.55
C VAL A 54 -15.81 -3.91 10.22
N ARG A 55 -16.89 -4.35 9.56
CA ARG A 55 -17.78 -5.41 10.07
C ARG A 55 -17.05 -6.74 10.28
N LEU A 56 -16.07 -7.04 9.42
CA LEU A 56 -15.22 -8.24 9.53
C LEU A 56 -14.07 -8.09 10.54
N LYS A 57 -14.01 -6.98 11.30
CA LYS A 57 -12.96 -6.64 12.27
C LYS A 57 -11.53 -6.65 11.69
N ALA A 58 -11.40 -6.51 10.37
CA ALA A 58 -10.10 -6.43 9.69
C ALA A 58 -9.54 -5.00 9.68
N VAL A 59 -10.42 -4.00 9.80
CA VAL A 59 -10.08 -2.58 9.79
C VAL A 59 -10.84 -1.89 10.93
N ALA A 60 -10.16 -1.02 11.68
CA ALA A 60 -10.82 -0.21 12.71
C ALA A 60 -11.37 1.09 12.10
N CYS A 61 -12.59 1.50 12.47
CA CYS A 61 -13.09 2.82 12.07
C CYS A 61 -12.56 3.90 13.03
N LEU A 62 -12.07 5.02 12.48
CA LEU A 62 -11.56 6.16 13.25
C LEU A 62 -12.51 7.35 13.16
N ARG A 63 -12.64 8.09 14.26
CA ARG A 63 -13.34 9.38 14.25
C ARG A 63 -12.52 10.40 13.46
N MET A 64 -13.18 11.24 12.66
CA MET A 64 -12.52 12.24 11.81
C MET A 64 -11.59 13.20 12.59
N SER A 65 -11.95 13.55 13.82
CA SER A 65 -11.15 14.43 14.68
C SER A 65 -9.86 13.80 15.21
N THR A 66 -9.72 12.48 15.12
CA THR A 66 -8.58 11.74 15.65
C THR A 66 -7.42 11.83 14.67
N ARG A 67 -6.24 12.23 15.17
CA ARG A 67 -5.01 12.24 14.38
C ARG A 67 -4.50 10.82 14.19
N PHE A 68 -4.14 10.48 12.96
CA PHE A 68 -3.45 9.24 12.64
C PHE A 68 -1.97 9.51 12.35
N GLY A 69 -1.10 8.78 13.05
CA GLY A 69 0.35 8.91 12.93
C GLY A 69 0.96 8.07 11.81
N GLY A 70 0.20 7.15 11.21
CA GLY A 70 0.65 6.30 10.12
C GLY A 70 0.45 6.90 8.74
N ILE A 71 0.63 6.05 7.74
CA ILE A 71 0.37 6.40 6.34
C ILE A 71 -1.14 6.46 6.10
N THR A 72 -1.62 7.54 5.50
CA THR A 72 -3.02 7.67 5.10
C THR A 72 -3.11 7.81 3.58
N LEU A 73 -3.82 6.89 2.94
CA LEU A 73 -4.19 6.99 1.53
C LEU A 73 -5.35 7.98 1.40
N THR A 74 -5.12 9.05 0.64
CA THR A 74 -6.08 10.13 0.45
C THR A 74 -5.92 10.74 -0.94
N PRO A 75 -7.01 11.09 -1.66
CA PRO A 75 -6.93 11.74 -2.97
C PRO A 75 -6.30 13.14 -2.91
N THR A 76 -6.18 13.74 -1.72
CA THR A 76 -5.57 15.07 -1.51
C THR A 76 -4.06 15.03 -1.27
N ALA A 77 -3.45 13.85 -1.23
CA ALA A 77 -2.01 13.73 -1.03
C ALA A 77 -1.25 14.19 -2.28
N ARG A 78 0.02 14.59 -2.09
CA ARG A 78 0.92 15.01 -3.17
C ARG A 78 2.06 14.05 -3.43
N CYS A 79 2.33 13.15 -2.49
CA CYS A 79 3.42 12.18 -2.56
C CYS A 79 2.85 10.79 -2.86
N CYS A 80 3.46 10.07 -3.79
CA CYS A 80 3.11 8.68 -4.06
C CYS A 80 3.61 7.77 -2.93
N LEU A 81 2.88 6.71 -2.63
CA LEU A 81 3.30 5.64 -1.73
C LEU A 81 4.55 4.97 -2.30
N LYS A 82 5.53 4.69 -1.43
CA LYS A 82 6.74 3.96 -1.79
C LYS A 82 7.08 2.87 -0.78
N PRO A 83 7.86 1.83 -1.15
CA PRO A 83 8.24 0.79 -0.21
C PRO A 83 9.00 1.28 1.03
N GLU A 84 9.74 2.40 0.95
CA GLU A 84 10.35 3.05 2.13
C GLU A 84 9.33 3.49 3.20
N ASP A 85 8.05 3.70 2.84
CA ASP A 85 6.99 4.02 3.81
C ASP A 85 6.67 2.83 4.76
N LYS A 86 7.26 1.65 4.49
CA LYS A 86 7.11 0.43 5.29
C LYS A 86 7.38 0.68 6.77
N GLU A 87 8.43 1.42 7.13
CA GLU A 87 8.78 1.67 8.54
C GLU A 87 7.67 2.40 9.31
N ILE A 88 7.07 3.41 8.67
CA ILE A 88 5.95 4.18 9.22
C ILE A 88 4.72 3.29 9.38
N ILE A 89 4.47 2.43 8.39
CA ILE A 89 3.35 1.47 8.41
C ILE A 89 3.52 0.44 9.52
N VAL A 90 4.71 -0.13 9.71
CA VAL A 90 4.98 -1.07 10.82
C VAL A 90 4.75 -0.42 12.18
N LYS A 91 5.17 0.84 12.33
CA LYS A 91 5.11 1.56 13.61
C LYS A 91 3.72 2.05 13.96
N TYR A 92 2.99 2.62 13.01
CA TYR A 92 1.74 3.34 13.27
C TYR A 92 0.51 2.78 12.54
N GLY A 93 0.72 1.99 11.49
CA GLY A 93 -0.32 1.38 10.66
C GLY A 93 -0.61 2.13 9.36
N LEU A 94 -1.64 1.67 8.67
CA LEU A 94 -2.12 2.19 7.40
C LEU A 94 -3.59 2.63 7.51
N ALA A 95 -3.91 3.77 6.94
CA ALA A 95 -5.26 4.32 6.90
C ALA A 95 -5.73 4.60 5.48
N VAL A 96 -7.05 4.51 5.26
CA VAL A 96 -7.72 4.91 4.02
C VAL A 96 -8.85 5.87 4.36
N VAL A 97 -9.01 6.91 3.54
CA VAL A 97 -10.18 7.80 3.59
C VAL A 97 -11.29 7.24 2.70
N ASP A 98 -12.39 6.77 3.30
CA ASP A 98 -13.57 6.30 2.60
C ASP A 98 -14.49 7.49 2.27
N CYS A 99 -14.59 7.79 0.98
CA CYS A 99 -15.49 8.79 0.43
C CYS A 99 -16.14 8.25 -0.84
N SER A 100 -17.31 8.76 -1.20
CA SER A 100 -17.93 8.35 -2.46
C SER A 100 -17.24 9.06 -3.63
N TRP A 101 -16.94 8.33 -4.71
CA TRP A 101 -16.39 8.92 -5.94
C TRP A 101 -17.27 10.07 -6.48
N HIS A 102 -18.58 10.02 -6.22
CA HIS A 102 -19.56 11.02 -6.66
C HIS A 102 -19.49 12.33 -5.86
N GLN A 103 -18.89 12.32 -4.67
CA GLN A 103 -18.87 13.46 -3.75
C GLN A 103 -17.45 13.92 -3.38
N ILE A 104 -16.42 13.48 -4.11
CA ILE A 104 -15.03 13.86 -3.82
C ILE A 104 -14.87 15.39 -3.75
N GLY A 105 -15.43 16.13 -4.71
CA GLY A 105 -15.33 17.60 -4.74
C GLY A 105 -16.03 18.31 -3.57
N GLN A 106 -17.00 17.67 -2.92
CA GLN A 106 -17.74 18.22 -1.78
C GLN A 106 -17.22 17.69 -0.43
N THR A 107 -16.33 16.70 -0.46
CA THR A 107 -15.84 16.04 0.75
C THR A 107 -14.86 16.94 1.47
N GLN A 108 -15.14 17.21 2.74
CA GLN A 108 -14.32 18.10 3.56
C GLN A 108 -13.09 17.36 4.11
N PHE A 109 -12.14 17.03 3.22
CA PHE A 109 -10.89 16.33 3.58
C PHE A 109 -10.09 17.06 4.66
N ASN A 110 -10.23 18.39 4.77
CA ASN A 110 -9.62 19.22 5.81
C ASN A 110 -10.01 18.80 7.24
N LYS A 111 -11.11 18.08 7.43
CA LYS A 111 -11.52 17.55 8.74
C LYS A 111 -10.66 16.40 9.22
N VAL A 112 -9.97 15.69 8.31
CA VAL A 112 -9.15 14.54 8.64
C VAL A 112 -7.75 15.01 9.02
N LYS A 113 -7.30 14.65 10.23
CA LYS A 113 -5.95 14.98 10.70
C LYS A 113 -4.94 13.93 10.24
N ILE A 114 -4.34 14.16 9.08
CA ILE A 114 -3.38 13.27 8.43
C ILE A 114 -1.95 13.73 8.73
N SER A 115 -1.08 12.81 9.18
CA SER A 115 0.36 13.09 9.35
C SER A 115 1.15 12.80 8.08
N HIS A 116 0.91 11.66 7.44
CA HIS A 116 1.62 11.22 6.25
C HIS A 116 0.64 10.81 5.15
N GLY A 117 0.24 11.77 4.32
CA GLY A 117 -0.64 11.51 3.17
C GLY A 117 0.12 10.87 2.00
N ARG A 118 -0.46 9.83 1.39
CA ARG A 118 0.07 9.19 0.17
C ARG A 118 -1.03 8.98 -0.88
N LEU A 119 -0.63 9.07 -2.15
CA LEU A 119 -1.39 8.60 -3.30
C LEU A 119 -0.94 7.18 -3.67
N LEU A 120 -1.82 6.39 -4.25
CA LEU A 120 -1.42 5.15 -4.89
C LEU A 120 -0.94 5.43 -6.33
N PRO A 121 0.06 4.69 -6.81
CA PRO A 121 0.41 4.71 -8.23
C PRO A 121 -0.71 4.12 -9.09
N TYR A 122 -0.55 4.21 -10.41
CA TYR A 122 -1.49 3.64 -11.35
C TYR A 122 -1.72 2.16 -11.09
N LEU A 123 -2.99 1.83 -10.90
CA LEU A 123 -3.54 0.49 -10.76
C LEU A 123 -4.95 0.50 -11.33
N VAL A 124 -5.39 -0.66 -11.81
CA VAL A 124 -6.70 -0.86 -12.41
C VAL A 124 -7.62 -1.54 -11.41
N ALA A 125 -8.83 -0.99 -11.26
CA ALA A 125 -9.84 -1.56 -10.39
C ALA A 125 -10.35 -2.92 -10.92
N ALA A 126 -10.48 -3.90 -10.03
CA ALA A 126 -11.13 -5.19 -10.30
C ALA A 126 -12.45 -5.35 -9.55
N ASN A 127 -12.85 -4.35 -8.75
CA ASN A 127 -14.14 -4.37 -8.08
C ASN A 127 -15.31 -4.30 -9.08
N PRO A 128 -16.48 -4.89 -8.76
CA PRO A 128 -17.62 -4.95 -9.69
C PRO A 128 -18.21 -3.61 -10.11
N VAL A 129 -17.92 -2.51 -9.39
CA VAL A 129 -18.52 -1.20 -9.66
C VAL A 129 -17.68 -0.43 -10.68
N ASN A 130 -16.36 -0.53 -10.60
CA ASN A 130 -15.40 0.24 -11.40
C ASN A 130 -14.42 -0.65 -12.17
N TYR A 131 -14.80 -1.90 -12.47
CA TYR A 131 -13.92 -2.84 -13.17
C TYR A 131 -13.29 -2.24 -14.42
N GLY A 132 -11.98 -2.39 -14.57
CA GLY A 132 -11.21 -1.88 -15.71
C GLY A 132 -10.90 -0.38 -15.65
N LYS A 133 -11.42 0.37 -14.68
CA LYS A 133 -11.16 1.81 -14.58
C LYS A 133 -9.85 2.06 -13.82
N PRO A 134 -8.93 2.85 -14.38
CA PRO A 134 -7.69 3.21 -13.69
C PRO A 134 -7.97 4.18 -12.53
N PHE A 135 -7.16 4.10 -11.48
CA PHE A 135 -7.21 4.94 -10.27
C PHE A 135 -8.51 4.88 -9.43
N GLN A 136 -9.57 4.25 -9.93
CA GLN A 136 -10.88 4.17 -9.26
C GLN A 136 -11.01 2.95 -8.34
N LEU A 137 -9.98 2.73 -7.54
CA LEU A 137 -9.90 1.62 -6.59
C LEU A 137 -10.94 1.79 -5.48
N SER A 138 -11.45 0.66 -4.99
CA SER A 138 -12.23 0.60 -3.77
C SER A 138 -11.32 0.67 -2.54
N CYS A 139 -11.87 1.00 -1.36
CA CYS A 139 -11.08 1.06 -0.11
C CYS A 139 -10.33 -0.24 0.20
N ALA A 140 -10.94 -1.40 -0.10
CA ALA A 140 -10.29 -2.70 0.07
C ALA A 140 -9.08 -2.91 -0.86
N GLU A 141 -9.23 -2.54 -2.15
CA GLU A 141 -8.13 -2.58 -3.12
C GLU A 141 -7.03 -1.59 -2.76
N ALA A 142 -7.39 -0.40 -2.27
CA ALA A 142 -6.42 0.60 -1.84
C ALA A 142 -5.55 0.09 -0.66
N PHE A 143 -6.18 -0.53 0.35
CA PHE A 143 -5.43 -1.19 1.42
C PHE A 143 -4.53 -2.30 0.89
N ALA A 144 -5.07 -3.18 0.04
CA ALA A 144 -4.31 -4.32 -0.50
C ALA A 144 -3.12 -3.87 -1.34
N ALA A 145 -3.30 -2.86 -2.20
CA ALA A 145 -2.23 -2.27 -2.99
C ALA A 145 -1.11 -1.72 -2.10
N ALA A 146 -1.46 -0.91 -1.09
CA ALA A 146 -0.46 -0.33 -0.21
C ALA A 146 0.28 -1.38 0.63
N LEU A 147 -0.44 -2.39 1.13
CA LEU A 147 0.18 -3.51 1.81
C LEU A 147 1.15 -4.25 0.89
N TYR A 148 0.74 -4.54 -0.34
CA TYR A 148 1.56 -5.27 -1.31
C TYR A 148 2.84 -4.49 -1.67
N ILE A 149 2.69 -3.21 -2.03
CA ILE A 149 3.82 -2.33 -2.40
C ILE A 149 4.83 -2.24 -1.26
N CYS A 150 4.38 -2.09 -0.01
CA CYS A 150 5.27 -2.02 1.15
C CYS A 150 5.74 -3.39 1.67
N GLY A 151 5.52 -4.48 0.92
CA GLY A 151 6.06 -5.81 1.20
C GLY A 151 5.21 -6.70 2.11
N PHE A 152 4.01 -6.29 2.52
CA PHE A 152 3.06 -7.07 3.32
C PHE A 152 2.13 -7.92 2.43
N LYS A 153 2.73 -8.68 1.50
CA LYS A 153 2.01 -9.40 0.43
C LYS A 153 0.97 -10.39 0.97
N GLU A 154 1.29 -11.14 2.02
CA GLU A 154 0.38 -12.12 2.61
C GLU A 154 -0.83 -11.48 3.30
N GLN A 155 -0.63 -10.34 3.98
CA GLN A 155 -1.75 -9.58 4.54
C GLN A 155 -2.64 -9.01 3.44
N ALA A 156 -2.06 -8.54 2.33
CA ALA A 156 -2.82 -8.07 1.17
C ALA A 156 -3.70 -9.19 0.58
N LYS A 157 -3.12 -10.39 0.36
CA LYS A 157 -3.84 -11.58 -0.10
C LYS A 157 -4.97 -11.97 0.85
N THR A 158 -4.69 -12.01 2.15
CA THR A 158 -5.68 -12.33 3.20
C THR A 158 -6.83 -11.33 3.24
N LEU A 159 -6.52 -10.03 3.06
CA LEU A 159 -7.53 -8.97 3.02
C LEU A 159 -8.45 -9.14 1.81
N MET A 160 -7.87 -9.37 0.63
CA MET A 160 -8.60 -9.54 -0.62
C MET A 160 -9.39 -10.86 -0.67
N GLY A 161 -8.94 -11.92 0.00
CA GLY A 161 -9.66 -13.18 0.14
C GLY A 161 -11.04 -13.05 0.81
N LYS A 162 -11.32 -11.93 1.47
CA LYS A 162 -12.66 -11.61 2.03
C LYS A 162 -13.68 -11.21 0.95
N PHE A 163 -13.24 -11.07 -0.30
CA PHE A 163 -14.04 -10.67 -1.45
C PHE A 163 -13.95 -11.73 -2.54
N LYS A 164 -15.10 -12.14 -3.10
CA LYS A 164 -15.15 -13.15 -4.16
C LYS A 164 -14.30 -12.76 -5.37
N TRP A 165 -14.30 -11.47 -5.73
CA TRP A 165 -13.52 -10.89 -6.82
C TRP A 165 -12.09 -10.48 -6.43
N GLY A 166 -11.70 -10.64 -5.15
CA GLY A 166 -10.46 -10.04 -4.65
C GLY A 166 -9.18 -10.61 -5.28
N HIS A 167 -9.20 -11.88 -5.67
CA HIS A 167 -8.10 -12.50 -6.42
C HIS A 167 -7.86 -11.80 -7.76
N ALA A 168 -8.93 -11.39 -8.46
CA ALA A 168 -8.84 -10.73 -9.74
C ALA A 168 -8.09 -9.39 -9.65
N PHE A 169 -8.15 -8.67 -8.52
CA PHE A 169 -7.39 -7.44 -8.32
C PHE A 169 -5.87 -7.69 -8.34
N LEU A 170 -5.42 -8.72 -7.62
CA LEU A 170 -4.00 -9.06 -7.52
C LEU A 170 -3.48 -9.63 -8.85
N SER A 171 -4.28 -10.44 -9.53
CA SER A 171 -3.92 -10.98 -10.85
C SER A 171 -3.89 -9.90 -11.93
N LEU A 172 -4.88 -9.00 -11.95
CA LEU A 172 -4.96 -7.92 -12.95
C LEU A 172 -3.79 -6.95 -12.86
N ASN A 173 -3.27 -6.74 -11.65
CA ASN A 173 -2.22 -5.77 -11.39
C ASN A 173 -0.89 -6.43 -11.00
N SER A 174 -0.68 -7.73 -11.28
CA SER A 174 0.50 -8.47 -10.79
C SER A 174 1.81 -7.79 -11.17
N ASP A 175 1.92 -7.38 -12.43
CA ASP A 175 3.16 -6.84 -12.99
C ASP A 175 3.48 -5.48 -12.36
N TYR A 176 2.47 -4.61 -12.25
CA TYR A 176 2.58 -3.34 -11.55
C TYR A 176 2.94 -3.51 -10.07
N LEU A 177 2.22 -4.39 -9.36
CA LEU A 177 2.40 -4.59 -7.92
C LEU A 177 3.78 -5.16 -7.61
N GLU A 178 4.26 -6.10 -8.40
CA GLU A 178 5.57 -6.70 -8.21
C GLU A 178 6.67 -5.67 -8.49
N GLU A 179 6.57 -4.93 -9.58
CA GLU A 179 7.55 -3.91 -9.91
C GLU A 179 7.58 -2.75 -8.89
N TYR A 180 6.41 -2.24 -8.50
CA TYR A 180 6.34 -1.20 -7.47
C TYR A 180 6.90 -1.68 -6.13
N SER A 181 6.76 -2.96 -5.79
CA SER A 181 7.33 -3.52 -4.57
C SER A 181 8.85 -3.64 -4.59
N ALA A 182 9.46 -3.67 -5.79
CA ALA A 182 10.91 -3.69 -5.98
C ALA A 182 11.54 -2.27 -6.04
N CYS A 183 10.72 -1.22 -6.15
CA CYS A 183 11.19 0.17 -6.18
C CYS A 183 11.58 0.64 -4.76
N GLY A 184 12.56 1.55 -4.65
CA GLY A 184 12.88 2.27 -3.42
C GLY A 184 12.20 3.63 -3.35
N THR A 185 12.26 4.40 -4.43
CA THR A 185 11.89 5.83 -4.42
C THR A 185 10.61 6.14 -5.22
N VAL A 186 10.08 7.35 -5.03
CA VAL A 186 8.89 7.81 -5.77
C VAL A 186 9.20 7.92 -7.27
N GLU A 187 10.41 8.35 -7.63
CA GLU A 187 10.84 8.51 -9.01
C GLU A 187 10.87 7.16 -9.74
N GLN A 188 11.35 6.11 -9.06
CA GLN A 188 11.35 4.75 -9.60
C GLN A 188 9.94 4.23 -9.83
N ILE A 189 9.01 4.50 -8.92
CA ILE A 189 7.59 4.11 -9.09
C ILE A 189 6.95 4.83 -10.27
N LEU A 190 7.21 6.13 -10.43
CA LEU A 190 6.69 6.88 -11.57
C LEU A 190 7.31 6.42 -12.90
N ALA A 191 8.60 6.07 -12.91
CA ALA A 191 9.26 5.50 -14.08
C ALA A 191 8.72 4.11 -14.43
N ALA A 192 8.50 3.24 -13.43
CA ALA A 192 7.86 1.94 -13.58
C ALA A 192 6.45 2.08 -14.18
N GLN A 193 5.66 3.00 -13.63
CA GLN A 193 4.33 3.31 -14.13
C GLN A 193 4.37 3.72 -15.61
N LYS A 194 5.26 4.65 -15.98
CA LYS A 194 5.37 5.16 -17.35
C LYS A 194 5.72 4.04 -18.33
N ARG A 195 6.72 3.22 -18.01
CA ARG A 195 7.17 2.13 -18.88
C ARG A 195 6.07 1.10 -19.13
N ASN A 196 5.34 0.72 -18.09
CA ASN A 196 4.29 -0.29 -18.21
C ASN A 196 3.05 0.26 -18.94
N MET A 197 2.79 1.56 -18.88
CA MET A 197 1.79 2.21 -19.73
C MET A 197 2.22 2.22 -21.21
N GLU A 198 3.49 2.53 -21.50
CA GLU A 198 4.02 2.54 -22.87
C GLU A 198 3.99 1.14 -23.49
N CYS A 199 4.40 0.10 -22.77
CA CYS A 199 4.34 -1.29 -23.25
C CYS A 199 2.91 -1.81 -23.48
N GLN A 200 1.90 -1.21 -22.86
CA GLN A 200 0.49 -1.57 -23.09
C GLN A 200 -0.15 -0.78 -24.25
N GLY A 201 0.38 0.40 -24.57
CA GLY A 201 -0.06 1.20 -25.72
C GLY A 201 0.25 0.54 -27.08
N ASP A 202 1.23 -0.36 -27.13
CA ASP A 202 1.56 -1.14 -28.34
C ASP A 202 0.65 -2.38 -28.53
N GLN A 203 -0.31 -2.62 -27.62
CA GLN A 203 -1.26 -3.75 -27.69
C GLN A 203 -2.73 -3.31 -27.84
N GLU A 204 -3.01 -2.13 -28.39
CA GLU A 204 -4.37 -1.77 -28.84
C GLU A 204 -4.69 -2.38 -30.22
N GLY A 205 -5.03 -3.67 -30.21
CA GLY A 205 -6.03 -4.31 -31.08
C GLY A 205 -5.58 -4.88 -32.46
N PRO A 206 -5.90 -6.15 -32.79
CA PRO A 206 -5.98 -6.54 -34.20
C PRO A 206 -7.11 -5.72 -34.83
N ASN A 207 -6.80 -5.02 -35.91
CA ASN A 207 -7.76 -4.39 -36.81
C ASN A 207 -8.88 -5.40 -37.12
N ARG A 208 -10.03 -5.27 -36.45
CA ARG A 208 -11.24 -6.02 -36.83
C ARG A 208 -11.82 -5.29 -38.02
N ASP A 209 -11.26 -5.57 -39.19
CA ASP A 209 -11.91 -5.30 -40.47
C ASP A 209 -13.25 -6.03 -40.45
N PHE A 210 -14.31 -5.30 -40.11
CA PHE A 210 -15.67 -5.76 -40.28
C PHE A 210 -15.90 -5.87 -41.79
N PRO A 211 -16.22 -7.05 -42.35
CA PRO A 211 -16.60 -7.13 -43.74
C PRO A 211 -17.87 -6.29 -43.94
N PRO A 212 -17.97 -5.50 -45.03
CA PRO A 212 -19.18 -4.75 -45.32
C PRO A 212 -20.34 -5.73 -45.50
N SER A 213 -21.41 -5.52 -44.74
CA SER A 213 -22.69 -6.21 -44.92
C SER A 213 -23.24 -5.86 -46.30
N SER A 214 -23.08 -6.76 -47.26
CA SER A 214 -23.82 -6.71 -48.53
C SER A 214 -25.27 -7.11 -48.24
N SER A 215 -26.11 -6.11 -48.03
CA SER A 215 -27.56 -6.27 -48.05
C SER A 215 -28.04 -6.20 -49.49
N ASP A 216 -28.19 -7.36 -50.14
CA ASP A 216 -28.96 -7.45 -51.39
C ASP A 216 -30.44 -7.26 -51.05
N SER A 217 -31.05 -6.27 -51.70
CA SER A 217 -32.50 -6.06 -51.71
C SER A 217 -33.04 -6.72 -52.97
N ASP A 218 -33.90 -7.72 -52.80
CA ASP A 218 -34.85 -8.17 -53.84
C ASP A 218 -36.22 -7.51 -53.60
#